data_AF-A0A0C5X3J2-F1
#
_entry.id   AF-A0A0C5X3J2-F1
#
_cell.length_a   1.000
_cell.length_b   1.000
_cell.length_c   1.000
_cell.angle_alpha   90.00
_cell.angle_beta   90.00
_cell.angle_gamma   90.00
#
_symmetry.space_group_name_H-M   'P 1'
#
loop_
_entity.id
_entity.type
_entity.pdbx_description
1 polymer ?
#
loop_
_entity_poly.entity_id
_entity_poly.type
_entity_poly.pdbx_seq_one_letter_code
_entity_poly.pdbx_strand_id
1 'polypeptide(L)'
;MPAYVVMIRDRLNDAGEMAAYAALAVKARGEKPARRLAFYGEHDAVEGPDPDGVAILEFDDLDAARAWYHSPAYQEALQHRLAGAEYRVILVDGAR
;
A
#
# COMPACT_ATOMS: atom_id res chain seq x y z
N MET A 1 10.22 -15.81 -6.25
CA MET A 1 8.79 -15.76 -6.61
C MET A 1 8.35 -14.34 -6.33
N PRO A 2 7.47 -13.75 -7.15
CA PRO A 2 6.96 -12.41 -6.87
C PRO A 2 6.29 -12.39 -5.50
N ALA A 3 6.32 -11.24 -4.85
CA ALA A 3 5.56 -10.99 -3.63
C ALA A 3 4.61 -9.81 -3.82
N TYR A 4 3.59 -9.78 -2.98
CA TYR A 4 2.51 -8.81 -3.07
C TYR A 4 2.38 -8.02 -1.78
N VAL A 5 2.25 -6.71 -1.92
CA VAL A 5 1.71 -5.83 -0.87
C VAL A 5 0.24 -5.60 -1.18
N VAL A 6 -0.62 -6.11 -0.32
CA VAL A 6 -2.07 -5.91 -0.36
C VAL A 6 -2.41 -4.82 0.65
N MET A 7 -2.90 -3.69 0.16
CA MET A 7 -3.34 -2.56 0.97
C MET A 7 -4.86 -2.47 0.91
N ILE A 8 -5.50 -2.55 2.07
CA ILE A 8 -6.94 -2.40 2.22
C ILE A 8 -7.15 -1.17 3.10
N ARG A 9 -7.76 -0.12 2.55
CA ARG A 9 -8.18 1.06 3.30
C ARG A 9 -9.59 0.82 3.80
N ASP A 10 -9.75 0.74 5.12
CA ASP A 10 -11.08 0.55 5.71
C ASP A 10 -11.80 1.89 5.89
N ARG A 11 -11.05 2.98 6.13
CA ARG A 11 -11.62 4.31 6.32
C ARG A 11 -10.62 5.43 6.02
N LEU A 12 -11.09 6.48 5.35
CA LEU A 12 -10.42 7.78 5.30
C LEU A 12 -10.79 8.64 6.51
N ASN A 13 -9.79 9.12 7.26
CA ASN A 13 -9.96 9.97 8.43
C ASN A 13 -9.61 11.43 8.13
N ASP A 14 -8.53 11.67 7.40
CA ASP A 14 -8.06 13.00 7.01
C ASP A 14 -7.50 12.99 5.58
N ALA A 15 -8.17 13.75 4.70
CA ALA A 15 -7.81 13.82 3.28
C ALA A 15 -6.49 14.60 3.04
N GLY A 16 -6.16 15.58 3.90
CA GLY A 16 -4.93 16.35 3.81
C GLY A 16 -3.70 15.50 4.18
N GLU A 17 -3.80 14.74 5.26
CA GLU A 17 -2.78 13.76 5.65
C GLU A 17 -2.59 12.69 4.56
N MET A 18 -3.68 12.19 3.96
CA MET A 18 -3.56 11.25 2.84
C MET A 18 -2.96 11.87 1.58
N ALA A 19 -3.19 13.15 1.31
CA ALA A 19 -2.54 13.86 0.21
C ALA A 19 -1.03 14.01 0.46
N ALA A 20 -0.62 14.35 1.69
CA ALA A 20 0.78 14.40 2.09
C ALA A 20 1.46 13.03 1.97
N TYR A 21 0.79 11.98 2.45
CA TYR A 21 1.23 10.59 2.25
C TYR A 21 1.43 10.27 0.77
N ALA A 22 0.44 10.56 -0.09
CA ALA A 22 0.53 10.25 -1.52
C ALA A 22 1.75 10.92 -2.19
N ALA A 23 2.03 12.18 -1.84
CA ALA A 23 3.18 12.91 -2.36
C ALA A 23 4.52 12.32 -1.91
N LEU A 24 4.63 11.91 -0.65
CA LEU A 24 5.85 11.29 -0.10
C LEU A 24 6.02 9.84 -0.59
N ALA A 25 4.94 9.07 -0.68
CA ALA A 25 4.96 7.69 -1.14
C ALA A 25 5.43 7.58 -2.60
N VAL A 26 5.15 8.57 -3.44
CA VAL A 26 5.70 8.64 -4.81
C VAL A 26 7.23 8.74 -4.80
N LYS A 27 7.80 9.55 -3.89
CA LYS A 27 9.25 9.69 -3.72
C LYS A 27 9.88 8.43 -3.13
N ALA A 28 9.15 7.73 -2.27
CA ALA A 28 9.59 6.48 -1.64
C ALA A 28 9.57 5.25 -2.56
N ARG A 29 9.18 5.37 -3.84
CA ARG A 29 9.15 4.23 -4.78
C ARG A 29 10.54 3.76 -5.23
N GLY A 30 11.59 4.55 -4.99
CA GLY A 30 12.97 4.20 -5.35
C GLY A 30 13.21 4.05 -6.85
N GLU A 31 14.34 3.46 -7.22
CA GLU A 31 14.76 3.26 -8.62
C GLU A 31 14.01 2.12 -9.34
N LYS A 32 13.51 1.15 -8.57
CA LYS A 32 12.71 0.01 -9.07
C LYS A 32 11.31 0.04 -8.45
N PRO A 33 10.39 0.85 -8.99
CA PRO A 33 9.04 0.95 -8.44
C PRO A 33 8.28 -0.36 -8.58
N ALA A 34 7.59 -0.76 -7.51
CA ALA A 34 6.67 -1.90 -7.54
C ALA A 34 5.61 -1.75 -8.64
N ARG A 35 5.28 -2.87 -9.31
CA ARG A 35 4.25 -2.89 -10.35
C ARG A 35 2.87 -2.83 -9.71
N ARG A 36 2.01 -1.93 -10.16
CA ARG A 36 0.61 -1.84 -9.69
C ARG A 36 -0.23 -2.88 -10.44
N LEU A 37 -0.86 -3.81 -9.72
CA LEU A 37 -1.79 -4.79 -10.31
C LEU A 37 -3.23 -4.33 -10.21
N ALA A 38 -3.59 -3.74 -9.07
CA ALA A 38 -4.87 -3.07 -8.82
C ALA A 38 -4.59 -1.82 -7.99
N PHE A 39 -5.34 -0.74 -8.21
CA PHE A 39 -5.07 0.53 -7.54
C PHE A 39 -6.32 1.40 -7.44
N TYR A 40 -7.09 1.23 -6.35
CA TYR A 40 -8.26 2.03 -5.98
C TYR A 40 -9.31 2.19 -7.11
N GLY A 41 -9.55 1.12 -7.88
CA GLY A 41 -10.62 1.06 -8.86
C GLY A 41 -11.96 0.65 -8.25
N GLU A 42 -12.98 0.57 -9.10
CA GLU A 42 -14.27 -0.04 -8.76
C GLU A 42 -14.06 -1.48 -8.26
N HIS A 43 -14.72 -1.83 -7.16
CA HIS A 43 -14.62 -3.12 -6.51
C HIS A 43 -15.89 -3.42 -5.71
N ASP A 44 -16.09 -4.70 -5.40
CA ASP A 44 -17.17 -5.19 -4.56
C ASP A 44 -16.58 -6.06 -3.43
N ALA A 45 -16.95 -5.80 -2.19
CA ALA A 45 -16.80 -6.77 -1.12
C ALA A 45 -17.92 -7.83 -1.20
N VAL A 46 -17.58 -8.98 -1.79
CA VAL A 46 -18.50 -10.12 -1.89
C VAL A 46 -18.78 -10.79 -0.53
N GLU A 47 -17.84 -10.70 0.41
CA GLU A 47 -17.97 -11.17 1.79
C GLU A 47 -17.24 -10.22 2.75
N GLY A 48 -17.82 -10.01 3.94
CA GLY A 48 -17.25 -9.13 4.97
C GLY A 48 -17.52 -7.64 4.74
N PRO A 49 -16.98 -6.75 5.59
CA PRO A 49 -17.13 -5.32 5.43
C PRO A 49 -16.46 -4.79 4.17
N ASP A 50 -17.14 -3.87 3.48
CA ASP A 50 -16.63 -3.22 2.28
C ASP A 50 -15.53 -2.22 2.62
N PRO A 51 -14.32 -2.34 2.02
CA PRO A 51 -13.29 -1.34 2.20
C PRO A 51 -13.59 -0.07 1.39
N ASP A 52 -13.07 1.05 1.86
CA ASP A 52 -13.06 2.32 1.10
C ASP A 52 -12.05 2.26 -0.07
N GLY A 53 -11.12 1.31 -0.06
CA GLY A 53 -10.35 1.02 -1.26
C GLY A 53 -9.28 -0.05 -1.13
N VAL A 54 -8.89 -0.61 -2.28
CA VAL A 54 -7.90 -1.70 -2.36
C VAL A 54 -6.80 -1.36 -3.35
N ALA A 55 -5.55 -1.65 -2.98
CA ALA A 55 -4.41 -1.62 -3.87
C ALA A 55 -3.56 -2.88 -3.73
N ILE A 56 -3.05 -3.38 -4.84
CA ILE A 56 -2.16 -4.55 -4.90
C ILE A 56 -0.91 -4.14 -5.68
N LEU A 57 0.24 -4.27 -5.03
CA LEU A 57 1.55 -3.99 -5.59
C LEU A 57 2.37 -5.28 -5.68
N GLU A 58 3.01 -5.50 -6.82
CA GLU A 58 3.92 -6.63 -7.05
C GLU A 58 5.38 -6.19 -6.94
N PHE A 59 6.16 -7.00 -6.23
CA PHE A 59 7.60 -6.89 -6.01
C PHE A 59 8.29 -8.17 -6.51
N ASP A 60 9.59 -8.08 -6.78
CA ASP A 60 10.42 -9.21 -7.23
C ASP A 60 10.36 -10.40 -6.26
N ASP A 61 10.39 -10.10 -4.95
CA ASP A 61 10.25 -11.06 -3.85
C ASP A 61 9.82 -10.37 -2.54
N LEU A 62 9.60 -11.18 -1.49
CA LEU A 62 9.12 -10.70 -0.19
C LEU A 62 10.14 -9.83 0.55
N ASP A 63 11.43 -10.04 0.31
CA ASP A 63 12.47 -9.24 0.92
C ASP A 63 12.56 -7.85 0.28
N ALA A 64 12.35 -7.74 -1.03
CA ALA A 64 12.18 -6.46 -1.72
C ALA A 64 10.95 -5.68 -1.20
N ALA A 65 9.83 -6.38 -0.99
CA ALA A 65 8.63 -5.77 -0.40
C ALA A 65 8.87 -5.27 1.04
N ARG A 66 9.56 -6.06 1.87
CA ARG A 66 9.96 -5.66 3.24
C ARG A 66 10.93 -4.50 3.22
N ALA A 67 11.96 -4.54 2.37
CA ALA A 67 12.96 -3.49 2.25
C ALA A 67 12.30 -2.15 1.85
N TRP A 68 11.34 -2.18 0.93
CA TRP A 68 10.55 -1.01 0.59
C TRP A 68 9.73 -0.51 1.80
N TYR A 69 8.96 -1.39 2.45
CA TYR A 69 8.11 -1.01 3.57
C TYR A 69 8.91 -0.44 4.74
N HIS A 70 10.08 -1.00 5.05
CA HIS A 70 10.96 -0.55 6.14
C HIS A 70 11.94 0.54 5.73
N SER A 71 11.93 1.00 4.47
CA SER A 71 12.81 2.06 4.01
C SER A 71 12.55 3.37 4.77
N PRO A 72 13.59 4.17 5.09
CA PRO A 72 13.40 5.44 5.77
C PRO A 72 12.41 6.38 5.05
N ALA A 73 12.48 6.44 3.72
CA ALA A 73 11.58 7.26 2.92
C ALA A 73 10.11 6.82 3.01
N TYR A 74 9.83 5.51 3.01
CA TYR A 74 8.46 5.04 3.17
C TYR A 74 7.98 5.15 4.62
N GLN A 75 8.85 4.97 5.61
CA GLN A 75 8.52 5.14 7.03
C GLN A 75 8.20 6.60 7.39
N GLU A 76 8.80 7.57 6.70
CA GLU A 76 8.41 8.98 6.77
C GLU A 76 6.99 9.19 6.20
N ALA A 77 6.72 8.66 5.01
CA ALA A 77 5.38 8.74 4.41
C ALA A 77 4.32 8.04 5.29
N LEU A 78 4.69 6.93 5.92
CA LEU A 78 3.80 6.10 6.76
C LEU A 78 3.15 6.91 7.87
N GLN A 79 3.84 7.88 8.47
CA GLN A 79 3.28 8.69 9.56
C GLN A 79 2.00 9.41 9.13
N HIS A 80 2.02 10.00 7.94
CA HIS A 80 0.85 10.64 7.34
C HIS A 80 -0.25 9.64 7.00
N ARG A 81 0.10 8.43 6.52
CA ARG A 81 -0.92 7.39 6.25
C ARG A 81 -1.64 6.95 7.52
N LEU A 82 -0.91 6.76 8.61
CA LEU A 82 -1.48 6.35 9.90
C LEU A 82 -2.40 7.43 10.50
N ALA A 83 -2.08 8.71 10.28
CA ALA A 83 -2.94 9.81 10.66
C ALA A 83 -4.17 9.96 9.73
N GLY A 84 -3.96 9.74 8.44
CA GLY A 84 -4.95 10.01 7.40
C GLY A 84 -5.98 8.91 7.19
N ALA A 85 -5.70 7.66 7.55
CA ALA A 85 -6.59 6.54 7.24
C ALA A 85 -6.30 5.26 8.05
N GLU A 86 -7.35 4.44 8.20
CA GLU A 86 -7.26 3.09 8.74
C GLU A 86 -6.96 2.12 7.59
N TYR A 87 -5.88 1.35 7.75
CA TYR A 87 -5.40 0.42 6.73
C TYR A 87 -5.02 -0.94 7.32
N ARG A 88 -5.35 -2.00 6.59
CA ARG A 88 -4.72 -3.31 6.69
C ARG A 88 -3.71 -3.44 5.57
N VAL A 89 -2.46 -3.74 5.91
CA VAL A 89 -1.37 -3.93 4.93
C VAL A 89 -0.76 -5.30 5.15
N ILE A 90 -0.81 -6.14 4.12
CA ILE A 90 -0.32 -7.51 4.14
C ILE A 90 0.79 -7.65 3.12
N LEU A 91 1.93 -8.20 3.55
CA LEU A 91 3.00 -8.65 2.66
C LEU A 91 2.89 -10.17 2.55
N VAL A 92 2.79 -10.69 1.33
CA VAL A 92 2.56 -12.12 1.09
C VAL A 92 3.34 -12.60 -0.13
N ASP A 93 3.89 -13.80 -0.05
CA ASP A 93 4.51 -14.47 -1.20
C ASP A 93 3.45 -14.85 -2.25
N GLY A 94 3.84 -14.77 -3.52
CA GLY A 94 3.07 -15.35 -4.60
C GLY A 94 3.08 -16.86 -4.57
N ALA A 95 1.98 -17.47 -5.01
CA ALA A 95 1.92 -18.89 -5.24
C ALA A 95 2.57 -19.21 -6.60
N ARG A 96 3.67 -19.98 -6.57
CA ARG A 96 4.37 -20.63 -7.70
C ARG A 96 4.40 -19.87 -9.03
#